data_AF-A0A938SCN0-F1
#
_entry.id   AF-A0A938SCN0-F1
#
_cell.length_a   1.000
_cell.length_b   1.000
_cell.length_c   1.000
_cell.angle_alpha   90.00
_cell.angle_beta   90.00
_cell.angle_gamma   90.00
#
_symmetry.space_group_name_H-M   'P 1'
#
loop_
_entity.id
_entity.type
_entity.pdbx_description
1 polymer ?
#
loop_
_entity_poly.entity_id
_entity_poly.type
_entity_poly.pdbx_seq_one_letter_code
_entity_poly.pdbx_strand_id
1 'polypeptide(L)'
;MATRMIMLGLNVALAAALVGCASVDTATKFNDLNLITPGPKPVAHVNGSCWGFYVLNFIPIVSGSTDSPGWPTIFSDTAAVEPVVDMTTRKARQMGASSFRDLHSHKVSIPIVPLFIWIKSCEVSATGAR
;
A
#
# COMPACT_ATOMS: atom_id res chain seq x y z
N MET A 1 -2.73 -30.46 27.83
CA MET A 1 -3.00 -30.47 26.37
C MET A 1 -3.71 -29.19 25.91
N ALA A 2 -4.80 -28.78 26.57
CA ALA A 2 -5.56 -27.57 26.24
C ALA A 2 -4.72 -26.27 26.16
N THR A 3 -3.81 -26.01 27.10
CA THR A 3 -2.94 -24.82 27.10
C THR A 3 -2.06 -24.70 25.85
N ARG A 4 -1.58 -25.84 25.32
CA ARG A 4 -0.79 -25.87 24.09
C ARG A 4 -1.64 -25.60 22.85
N MET A 5 -2.89 -26.07 22.83
CA MET A 5 -3.83 -25.82 21.74
C MET A 5 -4.33 -24.36 21.75
N ILE A 6 -4.55 -23.79 22.93
CA ILE A 6 -4.89 -22.36 23.10
C ILE A 6 -3.72 -21.48 22.66
N MET A 7 -2.49 -21.80 23.07
CA MET A 7 -1.30 -21.08 22.60
C MET A 7 -1.15 -21.17 21.08
N LEU A 8 -1.35 -22.35 20.48
CA LEU A 8 -1.26 -22.51 19.04
C LEU A 8 -2.33 -21.67 18.30
N GLY A 9 -3.58 -21.70 18.78
CA GLY A 9 -4.67 -20.89 18.23
C GLY A 9 -4.39 -19.39 18.31
N LEU A 10 -3.83 -18.91 19.43
CA LEU A 10 -3.44 -17.51 19.60
C LEU A 10 -2.33 -17.09 18.63
N ASN A 11 -1.32 -17.94 18.42
CA ASN A 11 -0.23 -17.67 17.48
C ASN A 11 -0.71 -17.63 16.02
N VAL A 12 -1.63 -18.50 15.63
CA VAL A 12 -2.21 -18.50 14.27
C VAL A 12 -3.09 -17.25 14.07
N ALA A 13 -3.91 -16.89 15.05
CA ALA A 13 -4.70 -15.66 14.99
C ALA A 13 -3.82 -14.41 14.92
N LEU A 14 -2.72 -14.39 15.67
CA LEU A 14 -1.75 -13.30 15.62
C LEU A 14 -1.05 -13.25 14.25
N ALA A 15 -0.63 -14.39 13.70
CA ALA A 15 -0.04 -14.45 12.35
C ALA A 15 -1.02 -13.96 11.26
N ALA A 16 -2.30 -14.29 11.40
CA ALA A 16 -3.36 -13.81 10.50
C ALA A 16 -3.72 -12.32 10.73
N ALA A 17 -3.40 -11.74 11.88
CA ALA A 17 -3.53 -10.29 12.12
C ALA A 17 -2.29 -9.50 11.65
N LEU A 18 -1.15 -10.17 11.47
CA LEU A 18 0.10 -9.58 11.06
C LEU A 18 0.30 -9.55 9.53
N VAL A 19 -0.68 -9.93 8.72
CA VAL A 19 -0.55 -9.82 7.26
C VAL A 19 -0.58 -8.37 6.82
N GLY A 20 0.58 -7.84 6.40
CA GLY A 20 0.66 -6.59 5.66
C GLY A 20 -0.12 -6.69 4.36
N CYS A 21 -0.67 -5.56 3.90
CA CYS A 21 -1.50 -5.52 2.70
C CYS A 21 -1.00 -4.43 1.74
N ALA A 22 -1.12 -4.70 0.45
CA ALA A 22 -0.99 -3.71 -0.61
C ALA A 22 -2.27 -3.74 -1.45
N SER A 23 -2.83 -2.57 -1.73
CA SER A 23 -4.05 -2.41 -2.52
C SER A 23 -3.92 -1.25 -3.50
N VAL A 24 -4.65 -1.33 -4.61
CA VAL A 24 -4.81 -0.23 -5.54
C VAL A 24 -6.27 -0.09 -5.92
N ASP A 25 -6.85 1.06 -5.57
CA ASP A 25 -8.20 1.44 -5.90
C ASP A 25 -8.21 2.52 -6.98
N THR A 26 -9.27 2.53 -7.78
CA THR A 26 -9.39 3.44 -8.93
C THR A 26 -10.79 4.03 -9.04
N ALA A 27 -10.89 5.33 -9.31
CA ALA A 27 -12.14 6.02 -9.59
C ALA A 27 -12.11 6.61 -11.01
N THR A 28 -13.18 6.38 -11.78
CA THR A 28 -13.32 6.86 -13.16
C THR A 28 -14.52 7.80 -13.36
N LYS A 29 -15.39 7.91 -12.36
CA LYS A 29 -16.53 8.82 -12.36
C LYS A 29 -16.17 10.09 -11.60
N PHE A 30 -16.12 11.22 -12.31
CA PHE A 30 -15.68 12.51 -11.76
C PHE A 30 -16.82 13.54 -11.63
N ASN A 31 -18.07 13.15 -11.82
CA ASN A 31 -19.25 14.04 -11.76
C ASN A 31 -19.07 15.33 -12.59
N ASP A 32 -18.61 15.17 -13.84
CA ASP A 32 -18.37 16.26 -14.80
C ASP A 32 -17.31 17.30 -14.38
N LEU A 33 -16.52 17.00 -13.34
CA LEU A 33 -15.37 17.82 -12.93
C LEU A 33 -14.09 17.37 -13.62
N ASN A 34 -13.27 18.34 -14.02
CA ASN A 34 -11.90 18.09 -14.44
C ASN A 34 -10.98 18.10 -13.22
N LEU A 35 -10.39 16.95 -12.90
CA LEU A 35 -9.46 16.81 -11.77
C LEU A 35 -8.09 17.42 -12.05
N ILE A 36 -7.80 17.81 -13.30
CA ILE A 36 -6.46 18.25 -13.72
C ILE A 36 -6.59 19.61 -14.39
N THR A 37 -5.90 20.62 -13.87
CA THR A 37 -5.87 21.96 -14.45
C THR A 37 -4.46 22.58 -14.40
N PRO A 38 -3.93 23.15 -15.51
CA PRO A 38 -4.32 22.92 -16.89
C PRO A 38 -3.83 21.54 -17.36
N GLY A 39 -4.58 20.83 -18.20
CA GLY A 39 -4.06 19.55 -18.64
C GLY A 39 -4.96 18.60 -19.43
N PRO A 40 -4.44 17.39 -19.69
CA PRO A 40 -5.08 16.36 -20.50
C PRO A 40 -6.36 15.83 -19.88
N LYS A 41 -7.12 15.03 -20.64
CA LYS A 41 -8.38 14.45 -20.13
C LYS A 41 -8.05 13.43 -19.03
N PRO A 42 -8.66 13.54 -17.83
CA PRO A 42 -8.45 12.57 -16.77
C PRO A 42 -9.03 11.21 -17.19
N VAL A 43 -8.23 10.15 -16.98
CA VAL A 43 -8.56 8.75 -17.29
C VAL A 43 -9.08 8.06 -16.03
N ALA A 44 -8.34 8.17 -14.93
CA ALA A 44 -8.66 7.56 -13.65
C ALA A 44 -7.93 8.29 -12.52
N HIS A 45 -8.58 8.44 -11.38
CA HIS A 45 -7.91 8.71 -10.11
C HIS A 45 -7.50 7.37 -9.50
N VAL A 46 -6.23 7.23 -9.13
CA VAL A 46 -5.65 5.98 -8.61
C VAL A 46 -5.15 6.25 -7.20
N ASN A 47 -5.55 5.41 -6.25
CA ASN A 47 -5.04 5.41 -4.88
C ASN A 47 -4.40 4.05 -4.60
N GLY A 48 -3.10 4.04 -4.29
CA GLY A 48 -2.40 2.84 -3.85
C GLY A 48 -2.00 2.97 -2.40
N SER A 49 -2.17 1.89 -1.65
CA SER A 49 -1.73 1.81 -0.28
C SER A 49 -0.89 0.55 -0.07
N CYS A 50 0.14 0.64 0.75
CA CYS A 50 0.90 -0.50 1.23
C CYS A 50 1.23 -0.30 2.70
N TRP A 51 1.07 -1.34 3.50
CA TRP A 51 1.46 -1.32 4.91
C TRP A 51 2.07 -2.64 5.34
N GLY A 52 2.84 -2.59 6.43
CA GLY A 52 3.52 -3.76 6.97
C GLY A 52 4.16 -3.53 8.33
N PHE A 53 4.71 -4.62 8.86
CA PHE A 53 5.43 -4.67 10.13
C PHE A 53 6.94 -4.72 9.89
N TYR A 54 7.69 -3.99 10.71
CA TYR A 54 9.13 -3.83 10.60
C TYR A 54 9.82 -4.07 11.93
N VAL A 55 10.95 -4.79 11.91
CA VAL A 55 11.89 -4.86 13.02
C VAL A 55 12.84 -3.68 12.96
N LEU A 56 13.05 -3.03 14.10
CA LEU A 56 13.97 -1.90 14.28
C LEU A 56 13.77 -0.79 13.24
N ASN A 57 12.55 -0.59 12.74
CA ASN A 57 12.17 0.37 11.69
C ASN A 57 12.74 0.11 10.28
N PHE A 58 13.71 -0.80 10.11
CA PHE A 58 14.41 -1.00 8.83
C PHE A 58 14.04 -2.32 8.13
N ILE A 59 13.91 -3.41 8.88
CA ILE A 59 13.78 -4.75 8.29
C ILE A 59 12.29 -5.09 8.15
N PRO A 60 11.73 -5.18 6.93
CA PRO A 60 10.35 -5.61 6.76
C PRO A 60 10.22 -7.06 7.24
N ILE A 61 9.33 -7.32 8.19
CA ILE A 61 8.98 -8.68 8.59
C ILE A 61 7.98 -9.21 7.57
N VAL A 62 6.94 -8.43 7.35
CA VAL A 62 5.83 -8.73 6.46
C VAL A 62 5.22 -7.41 6.00
N SER A 63 4.97 -7.29 4.70
CA SER A 63 4.34 -6.13 4.08
C SER A 63 3.38 -6.58 3.00
N GLY A 64 2.57 -5.66 2.49
CA GLY A 64 1.93 -5.87 1.20
C GLY A 64 2.95 -6.06 0.07
N SER A 65 2.56 -6.81 -0.96
CA SER A 65 3.29 -6.89 -2.22
C SER A 65 2.80 -5.84 -3.20
N THR A 66 3.63 -4.85 -3.49
CA THR A 66 3.43 -3.81 -4.50
C THR A 66 3.48 -4.38 -5.92
N ASP A 67 4.19 -5.49 -6.13
CA ASP A 67 4.23 -6.24 -7.39
C ASP A 67 3.01 -7.16 -7.58
N SER A 68 2.44 -7.67 -6.50
CA SER A 68 1.23 -8.50 -6.50
C SER A 68 0.21 -7.99 -5.47
N PRO A 69 -0.47 -6.86 -5.75
CA PRO A 69 -1.45 -6.30 -4.83
C PRO A 69 -2.53 -7.32 -4.42
N GLY A 70 -2.91 -7.31 -3.15
CA GLY A 70 -3.79 -8.31 -2.54
C GLY A 70 -3.07 -9.48 -1.87
N TRP A 71 -1.75 -9.61 -2.06
CA TRP A 71 -0.93 -10.62 -1.38
C TRP A 71 0.09 -10.01 -0.42
N PRO A 72 0.33 -10.64 0.75
CA PRO A 72 1.44 -10.27 1.60
C PRO A 72 2.74 -10.84 1.03
N THR A 73 3.85 -10.21 1.39
CA THR A 73 5.19 -10.75 1.20
C THR A 73 6.01 -10.61 2.48
N ILE A 74 6.99 -11.48 2.63
CA ILE A 74 7.81 -11.63 3.83
C ILE A 74 9.24 -11.22 3.45
N PHE A 75 9.83 -10.30 4.20
CA PHE A 75 11.20 -9.79 4.00
C PHE A 75 11.56 -9.14 2.65
N SER A 76 10.67 -9.07 1.66
CA SER A 76 11.05 -8.63 0.31
C SER A 76 10.60 -7.21 -0.06
N ASP A 77 9.43 -6.78 0.39
CA ASP A 77 8.82 -5.54 -0.06
C ASP A 77 8.70 -4.53 1.08
N THR A 78 8.49 -3.28 0.71
CA THR A 78 8.44 -2.18 1.65
C THR A 78 7.28 -1.24 1.38
N ALA A 79 6.64 -0.78 2.46
CA ALA A 79 5.80 0.41 2.51
C ALA A 79 6.67 1.69 2.37
N ALA A 80 7.49 1.73 1.32
CA ALA A 80 8.26 2.89 0.89
C ALA A 80 7.52 3.60 -0.25
N VAL A 81 7.84 4.87 -0.46
CA VAL A 81 7.15 5.70 -1.44
C VAL A 81 7.35 5.17 -2.86
N GLU A 82 8.58 4.83 -3.24
CA GLU A 82 8.93 4.41 -4.60
C GLU A 82 8.19 3.12 -5.05
N PRO A 83 8.18 2.00 -4.30
CA PRO A 83 7.40 0.81 -4.67
C PRO A 83 5.90 1.08 -4.81
N VAL A 84 5.33 1.95 -3.96
CA VAL A 84 3.90 2.30 -4.00
C VAL A 84 3.60 3.23 -5.18
N VAL A 85 4.51 4.14 -5.53
CA VAL A 85 4.43 4.95 -6.77
C VAL A 85 4.52 4.04 -8.00
N ASP A 86 5.42 3.08 -8.03
CA ASP A 86 5.54 2.14 -9.16
C ASP A 86 4.28 1.29 -9.31
N MET A 87 3.73 0.77 -8.22
CA MET A 87 2.46 0.04 -8.22
C MET A 87 1.31 0.89 -8.78
N THR A 88 1.15 2.13 -8.30
CA THR A 88 0.07 3.03 -8.73
C THR A 88 0.22 3.49 -10.17
N THR A 89 1.45 3.81 -10.60
CA THR A 89 1.73 4.22 -11.98
C THR A 89 1.55 3.06 -12.97
N ARG A 90 1.93 1.81 -12.60
CA ARG A 90 1.60 0.61 -13.39
C ARG A 90 0.10 0.46 -13.60
N LYS A 91 -0.70 0.64 -12.54
CA LYS A 91 -2.17 0.59 -12.65
C LYS A 91 -2.71 1.70 -13.55
N ALA A 92 -2.22 2.93 -13.39
CA ALA A 92 -2.62 4.06 -14.24
C ALA A 92 -2.30 3.81 -15.72
N ARG A 93 -1.12 3.25 -16.03
CA ARG A 93 -0.73 2.85 -17.39
C ARG A 93 -1.63 1.76 -17.96
N GLN A 94 -1.99 0.74 -17.17
CA GLN A 94 -2.95 -0.30 -17.58
C GLN A 94 -4.32 0.28 -17.93
N MET A 95 -4.71 1.41 -17.32
CA MET A 95 -5.95 2.12 -17.63
C MET A 95 -5.83 3.07 -18.84
N GLY A 96 -4.64 3.19 -19.44
CA GLY A 96 -4.41 4.02 -20.63
C GLY A 96 -4.00 5.47 -20.32
N ALA A 97 -3.53 5.76 -19.12
CA ALA A 97 -2.92 7.06 -18.80
C ALA A 97 -1.51 7.17 -19.39
N SER A 98 -1.16 8.33 -19.94
CA SER A 98 0.19 8.68 -20.44
C SER A 98 0.95 9.59 -19.47
N SER A 99 0.23 10.27 -18.56
CA SER A 99 0.80 11.11 -17.51
C SER A 99 0.11 10.85 -16.17
N PHE A 100 0.81 11.10 -15.07
CA PHE A 100 0.32 10.95 -13.71
C PHE A 100 0.52 12.29 -13.01
N ARG A 101 -0.57 12.96 -12.63
CA ARG A 101 -0.59 14.34 -12.12
C ARG A 101 -1.23 14.42 -10.74
N ASP A 102 -0.94 15.52 -10.05
CA ASP A 102 -1.45 15.81 -8.71
C ASP A 102 -1.11 14.69 -7.72
N LEU A 103 0.13 14.20 -7.82
CA LEU A 103 0.63 13.12 -6.98
C LEU A 103 0.81 13.59 -5.55
N HIS A 104 0.14 12.90 -4.65
CA HIS A 104 0.30 13.03 -3.21
C HIS A 104 0.78 11.71 -2.64
N SER A 105 1.86 11.74 -1.88
CA SER A 105 2.30 10.61 -1.04
C SER A 105 2.13 10.93 0.44
N HIS A 106 1.65 9.97 1.23
CA HIS A 106 1.55 10.08 2.68
C HIS A 106 2.20 8.84 3.30
N LYS A 107 3.12 9.05 4.25
CA LYS A 107 3.83 7.95 4.91
C LYS A 107 3.70 8.08 6.42
N VAL A 108 3.31 6.99 7.06
CA VAL A 108 3.17 6.89 8.52
C VAL A 108 4.11 5.82 9.04
N SER A 109 4.69 6.06 10.21
CA SER A 109 5.58 5.14 10.90
C SER A 109 5.31 5.21 12.39
N ILE A 110 4.71 4.16 12.95
CA ILE A 110 4.26 4.11 14.34
C ILE A 110 5.02 2.98 15.06
N PRO A 111 5.72 3.27 16.17
CA PRO A 111 6.28 2.23 17.01
C PRO A 111 5.16 1.57 17.83
N ILE A 112 5.04 0.24 17.75
CA ILE A 112 4.08 -0.54 18.54
C ILE A 112 4.74 -1.10 19.79
N VAL A 113 5.94 -1.67 19.62
CA VAL A 113 6.83 -2.00 20.73
C VAL A 113 7.97 -1.00 20.66
N PRO A 114 8.16 -0.14 21.69
CA PRO A 114 9.24 0.84 21.69
C PRO A 114 10.55 0.19 21.28
N LEU A 115 11.23 0.81 20.31
CA LEU A 115 12.47 0.35 19.68
C LEU A 115 12.35 -0.84 18.71
N PHE A 116 11.55 -1.88 19.01
CA PHE A 116 11.64 -3.17 18.31
C PHE A 116 10.68 -3.36 17.14
N ILE A 117 9.40 -3.04 17.28
CA ILE A 117 8.37 -3.35 16.27
C ILE A 117 7.69 -2.06 15.83
N TRP A 118 7.65 -1.86 14.53
CA TRP A 118 7.09 -0.68 13.88
C TRP A 118 6.03 -1.10 12.87
N ILE A 119 4.92 -0.37 12.84
CA ILE A 119 3.97 -0.41 11.72
C ILE A 119 4.33 0.75 10.79
N LYS A 120 4.49 0.46 9.51
CA LYS A 120 4.72 1.48 8.49
C LYS A 120 3.64 1.35 7.42
N SER A 121 3.12 2.47 6.97
CA SER A 121 2.22 2.54 5.84
C SER A 121 2.64 3.66 4.90
N CYS A 122 2.40 3.44 3.62
CA CYS A 122 2.59 4.41 2.58
C CYS A 122 1.37 4.39 1.67
N GLU A 123 0.80 5.55 1.44
CA GLU A 123 -0.31 5.79 0.55
C GLU A 123 0.13 6.78 -0.53
N VAL A 124 -0.26 6.51 -1.78
CA VAL A 124 0.00 7.37 -2.92
C VAL A 124 -1.29 7.52 -3.70
N SER A 125 -1.75 8.75 -3.86
CA SER A 125 -2.88 9.09 -4.71
C SER A 125 -2.43 10.00 -5.85
N ALA A 126 -2.96 9.79 -7.04
CA ALA A 126 -2.79 10.71 -8.16
C ALA A 126 -3.81 10.46 -9.25
N THR A 127 -3.90 11.40 -10.20
CA THR A 127 -4.79 11.31 -11.35
C THR A 127 -4.00 10.97 -12.60
N GLY A 128 -4.30 9.82 -13.21
CA GLY A 128 -3.83 9.44 -14.54
C GLY A 128 -4.58 10.20 -15.63
N ALA A 129 -3.84 10.74 -16.59
CA ALA A 129 -4.38 11.55 -17.69
C ALA A 129 -3.81 11.13 -19.04
N ARG A 130 -4.54 11.44 -20.12
CA ARG A 130 -4.11 11.21 -21.50
C ARG A 130 -4.34 12.43 -22.39
#